data_AF-A0A1D2Q8E4-F1
#
_entry.id   AF-A0A1D2Q8E4-F1
#
_cell.length_a   1.000
_cell.length_b   1.000
_cell.length_c   1.000
_cell.angle_alpha   90.00
_cell.angle_beta   90.00
_cell.angle_gamma   90.00
#
_symmetry.space_group_name_H-M   'P 1'
#
loop_
_entity.id
_entity.type
_entity.pdbx_description
1 polymer ?
#
loop_
_entity_poly.entity_id
_entity_poly.type
_entity_poly.pdbx_seq_one_letter_code
_entity_poly.pdbx_strand_id
1 'polypeptide(L)'
;MVSTTAAGSVAIFAGCGGTSIKDVTENIDAASGAGADVAVVVAPYYLNTTQSGLETFFHTIANRASLPVVLYNIPSLTGNALEIQTVETLAEHENIVGLKDTSGDLTYHYRLNERTDDDFAIFQGATGLAAASLELGSDGIIAGPRTCSRNISPVFTTLTKRMSTISSLTS
;
A
#
# COMPACT_ATOMS: atom_id res chain seq x y z
N MET A 1 -13.59 11.84 -7.92
CA MET A 1 -13.01 12.04 -9.27
C MET A 1 -11.67 12.73 -9.13
N VAL A 2 -10.55 11.99 -9.18
CA VAL A 2 -9.16 12.50 -9.17
C VAL A 2 -8.44 12.22 -10.52
N SER A 3 -9.05 11.38 -11.37
CA SER A 3 -8.48 10.85 -12.62
C SER A 3 -8.08 11.91 -13.66
N THR A 4 -8.80 13.04 -13.77
CA THR A 4 -8.59 13.99 -14.87
C THR A 4 -7.50 15.04 -14.63
N THR A 5 -6.87 15.10 -13.45
CA THR A 5 -5.91 16.18 -13.13
C THR A 5 -4.45 15.73 -13.09
N ALA A 6 -4.16 14.42 -13.06
CA ALA A 6 -2.81 13.90 -13.13
C ALA A 6 -2.41 13.72 -14.61
N ALA A 7 -1.71 14.70 -15.16
CA ALA A 7 -1.22 14.65 -16.53
C ALA A 7 -0.11 13.57 -16.68
N GLY A 8 -0.48 12.29 -16.85
CA GLY A 8 0.33 11.15 -17.35
C GLY A 8 1.66 10.83 -16.66
N SER A 9 2.06 11.64 -15.68
CA SER A 9 3.42 11.68 -15.10
C SER A 9 3.38 11.39 -13.60
N VAL A 10 2.23 10.98 -13.06
CA VAL A 10 2.01 10.75 -11.63
C VAL A 10 1.12 9.52 -11.49
N ALA A 11 1.56 8.57 -10.67
CA ALA A 11 0.84 7.34 -10.36
C ALA A 11 -0.26 7.64 -9.34
N ILE A 12 -1.45 7.08 -9.56
CA ILE A 12 -2.65 7.31 -8.77
C ILE A 12 -2.88 6.11 -7.85
N PHE A 13 -2.77 6.37 -6.55
CA PHE A 13 -3.04 5.41 -5.49
C PHE A 13 -4.48 5.58 -5.02
N ALA A 14 -5.29 4.55 -5.16
CA ALA A 14 -6.69 4.55 -4.75
C ALA A 14 -6.90 3.74 -3.48
N GLY A 15 -7.45 4.37 -2.43
CA GLY A 15 -7.85 3.66 -1.21
C GLY A 15 -9.05 2.76 -1.47
N CYS A 16 -8.85 1.45 -1.41
CA CYS A 16 -9.86 0.42 -1.67
C CYS A 16 -10.10 -0.40 -0.40
N GLY A 17 -10.71 0.24 0.61
CA GLY A 17 -11.11 -0.44 1.85
C GLY A 17 -12.51 -1.02 1.78
N GLY A 18 -12.80 -2.00 2.62
CA GLY A 18 -14.11 -2.63 2.72
C GLY A 18 -14.19 -3.57 3.90
N THR A 19 -15.41 -3.95 4.30
CA THR A 19 -15.63 -4.90 5.40
C THR A 19 -15.71 -6.35 4.93
N SER A 20 -15.86 -6.56 3.62
CA SER A 20 -15.84 -7.88 3.00
C SER A 20 -14.90 -7.92 1.80
N ILE A 21 -14.42 -9.12 1.45
CA ILE A 21 -13.60 -9.35 0.26
C ILE A 21 -14.31 -8.84 -1.00
N LYS A 22 -15.63 -9.04 -1.08
CA LYS A 22 -16.45 -8.60 -2.20
C LYS A 22 -16.40 -7.07 -2.35
N ASP A 23 -16.64 -6.33 -1.26
CA ASP A 23 -16.63 -4.87 -1.29
C ASP A 23 -15.25 -4.33 -1.70
N VAL A 24 -14.18 -4.96 -1.20
CA VAL A 24 -12.82 -4.56 -1.55
C VAL A 24 -12.55 -4.79 -3.04
N THR A 25 -12.88 -5.96 -3.59
CA THR A 25 -12.68 -6.24 -5.01
C THR A 25 -13.51 -5.31 -5.90
N GLU A 26 -14.79 -5.06 -5.56
CA GLU A 26 -15.64 -4.11 -6.30
C GLU A 26 -15.06 -2.68 -6.28
N ASN A 27 -14.50 -2.25 -5.14
CA ASN A 27 -13.83 -0.96 -5.03
C ASN A 27 -12.54 -0.89 -5.86
N ILE A 28 -11.77 -1.98 -5.92
CA ILE A 28 -10.58 -2.09 -6.76
C ILE A 28 -10.96 -1.98 -8.25
N ASP A 29 -12.00 -2.70 -8.68
CA ASP A 29 -12.46 -2.65 -10.07
C ASP A 29 -12.99 -1.27 -10.45
N ALA A 30 -13.73 -0.62 -9.54
CA ALA A 30 -14.17 0.77 -9.73
C ALA A 30 -12.99 1.74 -9.81
N ALA A 31 -11.95 1.54 -9.00
CA ALA A 31 -10.72 2.34 -9.05
C ALA A 31 -9.96 2.12 -10.36
N SER A 32 -9.84 0.87 -10.81
CA SER A 32 -9.23 0.50 -12.09
C SER A 32 -9.96 1.17 -13.27
N GLY A 33 -11.29 1.07 -13.31
CA GLY A 33 -12.12 1.75 -14.31
C GLY A 33 -12.03 3.28 -14.27
N ALA A 34 -11.64 3.85 -13.13
CA ALA A 34 -11.38 5.27 -12.98
C ALA A 34 -9.94 5.68 -13.35
N GLY A 35 -9.07 4.74 -13.72
CA GLY A 35 -7.68 5.00 -14.08
C GLY A 35 -6.72 5.11 -12.89
N ALA A 36 -7.01 4.43 -11.78
CA ALA A 36 -6.02 4.24 -10.72
C ALA A 36 -4.94 3.25 -11.15
N ASP A 37 -3.72 3.47 -10.67
CA ASP A 37 -2.56 2.62 -10.98
C ASP A 37 -2.32 1.55 -9.90
N VAL A 38 -2.66 1.87 -8.65
CA VAL A 38 -2.42 1.01 -7.49
C VAL A 38 -3.60 1.09 -6.52
N ALA A 39 -4.01 -0.06 -5.98
CA ALA A 39 -5.00 -0.15 -4.92
C ALA A 39 -4.33 -0.21 -3.54
N VAL A 40 -4.73 0.67 -2.62
CA VAL A 40 -4.29 0.66 -1.22
C VAL A 40 -5.36 0.01 -0.37
N VAL A 41 -5.08 -1.18 0.18
CA VAL A 41 -6.07 -2.01 0.87
C VAL A 41 -5.76 -2.08 2.35
N VAL A 42 -6.70 -1.62 3.17
CA VAL A 42 -6.61 -1.66 4.63
C VAL A 42 -7.01 -3.01 5.18
N ALA A 43 -6.38 -3.43 6.29
CA ALA A 43 -6.80 -4.60 7.02
C ALA A 43 -8.28 -4.50 7.45
N PRO A 44 -9.01 -5.63 7.56
CA PRO A 44 -10.38 -5.64 8.08
C PRO A 44 -10.45 -4.90 9.42
N TYR A 45 -11.49 -4.08 9.61
CA TYR A 45 -11.57 -3.16 10.75
C TYR A 45 -12.84 -3.30 11.59
N TYR A 46 -13.76 -4.20 11.21
CA TYR A 46 -14.96 -4.45 12.01
C TYR A 46 -14.75 -5.56 13.06
N LEU A 47 -13.94 -6.56 12.73
CA LEU A 47 -13.65 -7.72 13.59
C LEU A 47 -12.15 -7.87 13.82
N ASN A 48 -11.79 -8.31 15.02
CA ASN A 48 -10.44 -8.77 15.29
C ASN A 48 -10.19 -10.05 14.50
N THR A 49 -9.06 -10.09 13.81
CA THR A 49 -8.69 -11.17 12.89
C THR A 49 -7.33 -11.71 13.29
N THR A 50 -7.14 -13.03 13.21
CA THR A 50 -5.83 -13.66 13.43
C THR A 50 -4.89 -13.33 12.27
N GLN A 51 -3.57 -13.44 12.47
CA GLN A 51 -2.59 -13.25 11.38
C GLN A 51 -2.87 -14.17 10.18
N SER A 52 -3.16 -15.45 10.41
CA SER A 52 -3.57 -16.39 9.35
C SER A 52 -4.84 -15.96 8.60
N GLY A 53 -5.77 -15.30 9.29
CA GLY A 53 -6.97 -14.73 8.69
C GLY A 53 -6.67 -13.50 7.84
N LEU A 54 -5.73 -12.65 8.30
CA LEU A 54 -5.23 -11.50 7.54
C LEU A 54 -4.50 -11.96 6.27
N GLU A 55 -3.64 -12.98 6.37
CA GLU A 55 -2.97 -13.59 5.21
C GLU A 55 -3.98 -14.10 4.20
N THR A 56 -4.96 -14.89 4.65
CA THR A 56 -6.02 -15.42 3.78
C THR A 56 -6.81 -14.29 3.12
N PHE A 57 -7.14 -13.24 3.87
CA PHE A 57 -7.87 -12.08 3.36
C PHE A 57 -7.09 -11.37 2.25
N PHE A 58 -5.84 -11.01 2.50
CA PHE A 58 -5.03 -10.28 1.52
C PHE A 58 -4.66 -11.13 0.32
N HIS A 59 -4.32 -12.41 0.48
CA HIS A 59 -4.12 -13.31 -0.65
C HIS A 59 -5.40 -13.44 -1.50
N THR A 60 -6.57 -13.56 -0.88
CA THR A 60 -7.83 -13.67 -1.65
C THR A 60 -8.09 -12.41 -2.46
N ILE A 61 -7.79 -11.23 -1.91
CA ILE A 61 -7.91 -9.95 -2.61
C ILE A 61 -6.89 -9.85 -3.73
N ALA A 62 -5.61 -10.12 -3.46
CA ALA A 62 -4.53 -10.03 -4.43
C ALA A 62 -4.75 -10.94 -5.64
N ASN A 63 -5.31 -12.14 -5.44
CA ASN A 63 -5.68 -13.07 -6.51
C ASN A 63 -6.84 -12.58 -7.41
N ARG A 64 -7.66 -11.65 -6.91
CA ARG A 64 -8.85 -11.14 -7.62
C ARG A 64 -8.70 -9.70 -8.09
N ALA A 65 -7.70 -8.98 -7.58
CA ALA A 65 -7.52 -7.57 -7.83
C ALA A 65 -7.11 -7.32 -9.27
N SER A 66 -7.80 -6.38 -9.93
CA SER A 66 -7.46 -5.88 -11.26
C SER A 66 -6.31 -4.86 -11.27
N LEU A 67 -5.77 -4.52 -10.10
CA LEU A 67 -4.65 -3.60 -9.91
C LEU A 67 -3.63 -4.17 -8.92
N PRO A 68 -2.35 -3.76 -9.01
CA PRO A 68 -1.37 -3.97 -7.95
C PRO A 68 -1.86 -3.48 -6.59
N VAL A 69 -1.59 -4.26 -5.55
CA VAL A 69 -2.06 -4.01 -4.19
C VAL A 69 -0.93 -3.54 -3.30
N VAL A 70 -1.18 -2.46 -2.57
CA VAL A 70 -0.36 -2.01 -1.44
C VAL A 70 -1.14 -2.25 -0.15
N LEU A 71 -0.54 -3.02 0.75
CA LEU A 71 -1.10 -3.30 2.07
C LEU A 71 -1.14 -2.02 2.90
N TYR A 72 -2.15 -1.83 3.73
CA TYR A 72 -2.23 -0.67 4.63
C TYR A 72 -2.37 -1.10 6.10
N ASN A 73 -1.27 -0.92 6.84
CA ASN A 73 -1.18 -1.18 8.28
C ASN A 73 -1.51 0.09 9.09
N ILE A 74 -2.65 0.11 9.78
CA ILE A 74 -3.06 1.20 10.68
C ILE A 74 -3.81 0.63 11.90
N PRO A 75 -3.12 -0.10 12.80
CA PRO A 75 -3.74 -0.80 13.91
C PRO A 75 -4.56 0.09 14.85
N SER A 76 -4.22 1.37 14.95
CA SER A 76 -4.97 2.36 15.74
C SER A 76 -6.41 2.57 15.27
N LEU A 77 -6.72 2.28 13.99
CA LEU A 77 -8.06 2.39 13.41
C LEU A 77 -8.69 1.04 13.11
N THR A 78 -7.89 0.00 12.82
CA THR A 78 -8.40 -1.32 12.45
C THR A 78 -8.54 -2.28 13.63
N GLY A 79 -7.80 -2.05 14.73
CA GLY A 79 -7.63 -3.04 15.79
C GLY A 79 -6.77 -4.26 15.38
N ASN A 80 -6.32 -4.31 14.13
CA ASN A 80 -5.57 -5.43 13.55
C ASN A 80 -4.23 -4.92 13.01
N ALA A 81 -3.14 -5.29 13.69
CA ALA A 81 -1.78 -5.03 13.24
C ALA A 81 -1.30 -6.15 12.31
N LEU A 82 -0.58 -5.81 11.25
CA LEU A 82 0.12 -6.78 10.42
C LEU A 82 1.47 -7.09 11.05
N GLU A 83 1.69 -8.34 11.43
CA GLU A 83 3.00 -8.78 11.89
C GLU A 83 3.99 -8.83 10.73
N ILE A 84 5.28 -8.63 11.03
CA ILE A 84 6.35 -8.61 10.00
C ILE A 84 6.35 -9.90 9.19
N GLN A 85 6.21 -11.04 9.85
CA GLN A 85 6.18 -12.37 9.22
C GLN A 85 5.01 -12.53 8.25
N THR A 86 3.86 -11.97 8.59
CA THR A 86 2.68 -11.94 7.73
C THR A 86 2.92 -11.05 6.52
N VAL A 87 3.58 -9.90 6.69
CA VAL A 87 3.95 -9.04 5.57
C VAL A 87 4.98 -9.71 4.65
N GLU A 88 6.00 -10.38 5.20
CA GLU A 88 6.98 -11.15 4.42
C GLU A 88 6.30 -12.19 3.53
N THR A 89 5.38 -12.98 4.13
CA THR A 89 4.62 -14.00 3.39
C THR A 89 3.75 -13.37 2.29
N LEU A 90 3.13 -12.23 2.58
CA LEU A 90 2.31 -11.51 1.60
C LEU A 90 3.16 -10.88 0.49
N ALA A 91 4.38 -10.43 0.79
CA ALA A 91 5.29 -9.82 -0.18
C ALA A 91 5.75 -10.80 -1.27
N GLU A 92 5.71 -12.11 -1.03
CA GLU A 92 6.00 -13.13 -2.03
C GLU A 92 4.95 -13.19 -3.16
N HIS A 93 3.77 -12.60 -2.97
CA HIS A 93 2.72 -12.61 -4.00
C HIS A 93 2.97 -11.52 -5.05
N GLU A 94 3.01 -11.91 -6.33
CA GLU A 94 3.33 -11.04 -7.47
C GLU A 94 2.49 -9.75 -7.62
N ASN A 95 1.29 -9.73 -7.02
CA ASN A 95 0.34 -8.63 -7.13
C ASN A 95 0.34 -7.75 -5.87
N ILE A 96 1.12 -8.10 -4.84
CA ILE A 96 1.29 -7.30 -3.63
C ILE A 96 2.66 -6.61 -3.74
N VAL A 97 2.61 -5.32 -4.07
CA VAL A 97 3.80 -4.55 -4.48
C VAL A 97 4.36 -3.65 -3.39
N GLY A 98 3.75 -3.64 -2.21
CA GLY A 98 4.25 -2.85 -1.10
C GLY A 98 3.34 -2.79 0.12
N LEU A 99 3.78 -2.01 1.11
CA LEU A 99 3.06 -1.72 2.33
C LEU A 99 3.14 -0.24 2.69
N LYS A 100 2.00 0.36 3.02
CA LYS A 100 1.88 1.64 3.70
C LYS A 100 1.76 1.39 5.20
N ASP A 101 2.74 1.84 5.97
CA ASP A 101 2.72 1.75 7.42
C ASP A 101 2.26 3.06 8.06
N THR A 102 1.24 2.99 8.90
CA THR A 102 0.79 4.11 9.75
C THR A 102 0.61 3.63 11.19
N SER A 103 1.37 2.60 11.59
CA SER A 103 1.44 2.13 12.98
C SER A 103 1.98 3.18 13.95
N GLY A 104 2.88 4.05 13.47
CA GLY A 104 3.62 4.98 14.31
C GLY A 104 4.81 4.31 15.02
N ASP A 105 5.18 3.09 14.66
CA ASP A 105 6.33 2.38 15.18
C ASP A 105 7.48 2.40 14.16
N LEU A 106 8.47 3.26 14.40
CA LEU A 106 9.64 3.38 13.52
C LEU A 106 10.50 2.10 13.51
N THR A 107 10.51 1.34 14.60
CA THR A 107 11.26 0.08 14.67
C THR A 107 10.61 -0.99 13.79
N TYR A 108 9.29 -1.08 13.84
CA TYR A 108 8.52 -1.94 12.93
C TYR A 108 8.79 -1.56 11.46
N HIS A 109 8.68 -0.27 11.14
CA HIS A 109 8.91 0.24 9.79
C HIS A 109 10.30 -0.10 9.25
N TYR A 110 11.34 0.14 10.04
CA TYR A 110 12.72 -0.17 9.66
C TYR A 110 12.94 -1.68 9.49
N ARG A 111 12.39 -2.51 10.39
CA ARG A 111 12.50 -3.96 10.28
C ARG A 111 11.79 -4.53 9.07
N LEU A 112 10.69 -3.93 8.62
CA LEU A 112 10.07 -4.30 7.35
C LEU A 112 11.02 -4.04 6.20
N ASN A 113 11.60 -2.82 6.14
CA ASN A 113 12.53 -2.44 5.08
C ASN A 113 13.75 -3.39 4.97
N GLU A 114 14.25 -3.89 6.10
CA GLU A 114 15.37 -4.86 6.13
C GLU A 114 14.97 -6.30 5.77
N ARG A 115 13.68 -6.63 5.83
CA ARG A 115 13.19 -8.02 5.73
C ARG A 115 12.38 -8.31 4.48
N THR A 116 11.91 -7.26 3.79
CA THR A 116 11.28 -7.38 2.49
C THR A 116 12.30 -7.14 1.39
N ASP A 117 12.14 -7.81 0.26
CA ASP A 117 13.02 -7.60 -0.90
C ASP A 117 12.95 -6.15 -1.39
N ASP A 118 14.02 -5.69 -2.07
CA ASP A 118 14.07 -4.38 -2.72
C ASP A 118 12.90 -4.14 -3.68
N ASP A 119 12.26 -5.23 -4.15
CA ASP A 119 11.09 -5.21 -5.04
C ASP A 119 9.77 -4.80 -4.37
N PHE A 120 9.70 -4.84 -3.04
CA PHE A 120 8.52 -4.52 -2.25
C PHE A 120 8.61 -3.11 -1.63
N ALA A 121 7.72 -2.19 -2.05
CA ALA A 121 7.82 -0.79 -1.65
C ALA A 121 7.26 -0.51 -0.25
N ILE A 122 8.03 0.15 0.62
CA ILE A 122 7.61 0.51 1.99
C ILE A 122 7.37 2.01 2.13
N PHE A 123 6.10 2.40 2.33
CA PHE A 123 5.68 3.79 2.50
C PHE A 123 5.37 4.14 3.96
N GLN A 124 5.86 5.28 4.43
CA GLN A 124 5.48 5.84 5.73
C GLN A 124 4.22 6.71 5.62
N GLY A 125 3.23 6.47 6.46
CA GLY A 125 1.98 7.24 6.53
C GLY A 125 1.82 8.07 7.80
N ALA A 126 2.63 7.82 8.83
CA ALA A 126 2.69 8.67 10.02
C ALA A 126 3.61 9.88 9.77
N THR A 127 3.00 11.03 9.49
CA THR A 127 3.72 12.27 9.12
C THR A 127 4.82 12.66 10.12
N GLY A 128 4.61 12.42 11.43
CA GLY A 128 5.60 12.74 12.46
C GLY A 128 6.92 11.95 12.37
N LEU A 129 6.91 10.82 11.65
CA LEU A 129 8.08 9.97 11.45
C LEU A 129 8.66 10.07 10.03
N ALA A 130 8.05 10.88 9.15
CA ALA A 130 8.39 10.92 7.73
C ALA A 130 9.89 11.16 7.47
N ALA A 131 10.49 12.15 8.13
CA ALA A 131 11.91 12.47 7.95
C ALA A 131 12.82 11.30 8.36
N ALA A 132 12.58 10.73 9.54
CA ALA A 132 13.36 9.59 10.03
C ALA A 132 13.17 8.34 9.16
N SER A 133 11.97 8.08 8.68
CA SER A 133 11.70 6.94 7.79
C SER A 133 12.42 7.06 6.44
N LEU A 134 12.49 8.27 5.87
CA LEU A 134 13.25 8.48 4.62
C LEU A 134 14.76 8.29 4.82
N GLU A 135 15.31 8.73 5.95
CA GLU A 135 16.72 8.49 6.29
C GLU A 135 17.04 7.01 6.47
N LEU A 136 16.06 6.22 6.92
CA LEU A 136 16.17 4.78 7.14
C LEU A 136 15.81 3.94 5.91
N GLY A 137 15.66 4.56 4.73
CA GLY A 137 15.50 3.86 3.46
C GLY A 137 14.06 3.64 2.98
N SER A 138 13.06 4.27 3.60
CA SER A 138 11.67 4.18 3.12
C SER A 138 11.53 4.67 1.68
N ASP A 139 10.76 3.93 0.88
CA ASP A 139 10.42 4.26 -0.51
C ASP A 139 9.51 5.46 -0.66
N GLY A 140 8.99 6.05 0.43
CA GLY A 140 8.28 7.32 0.38
C GLY A 140 7.22 7.54 1.43
N ILE A 141 6.46 8.61 1.25
CA ILE A 141 5.46 9.06 2.21
C ILE A 141 4.07 9.06 1.56
N ILE A 142 3.12 8.33 2.14
CA ILE A 142 1.69 8.42 1.80
C ILE A 142 0.94 9.01 2.99
N ALA A 143 0.93 10.35 3.06
CA ALA A 143 0.31 11.05 4.19
C ALA A 143 -1.22 10.97 4.17
N GLY A 144 -1.84 11.01 5.35
CA GLY A 144 -3.29 11.15 5.47
C GLY A 144 -3.80 12.51 4.96
N PRO A 145 -5.12 12.64 4.71
CA PRO A 145 -5.74 13.82 4.07
C PRO A 145 -5.56 15.14 4.83
N ARG A 146 -5.07 15.10 6.07
CA ARG A 146 -4.79 16.28 6.89
C ARG A 146 -3.47 16.98 6.52
N THR A 147 -2.62 16.36 5.71
CA THR A 147 -1.24 16.81 5.47
C THR A 147 -1.06 17.35 4.06
N CYS A 148 -1.91 18.26 3.60
CA CYS A 148 -1.60 19.10 2.44
C CYS A 148 -0.70 20.26 2.89
N SER A 149 0.54 19.95 3.31
CA SER A 149 1.56 20.98 3.50
C SER A 149 2.35 21.12 2.20
N ARG A 150 2.58 22.38 1.79
CA ARG A 150 3.08 22.83 0.48
C ARG A 150 4.52 22.41 0.13
N ASN A 151 5.13 21.49 0.88
CA ASN A 151 6.57 21.22 0.89
C ASN A 151 7.01 19.76 0.74
N ILE A 152 6.14 18.84 0.32
CA ILE A 152 6.55 17.44 0.05
C ILE A 152 6.79 17.28 -1.46
N SER A 153 8.06 17.45 -1.87
CA SER A 153 8.59 17.18 -3.21
C SER A 153 8.69 15.66 -3.46
N PRO A 154 8.65 15.16 -4.71
CA PRO A 154 7.96 13.91 -5.01
C PRO A 154 8.84 12.70 -4.76
N VAL A 155 8.31 11.78 -3.95
CA VAL A 155 8.84 10.42 -3.81
C VAL A 155 8.23 9.52 -4.90
N PHE A 156 8.61 9.78 -6.15
CA PHE A 156 7.95 9.23 -7.33
C PHE A 156 8.81 8.26 -8.16
N THR A 157 10.11 8.15 -7.86
CA THR A 157 11.09 7.53 -8.77
C THR A 157 11.11 5.99 -8.73
N THR A 158 10.72 5.35 -7.62
CA THR A 158 10.80 3.87 -7.50
C THR A 158 9.66 3.16 -8.23
N LEU A 159 8.43 3.67 -8.13
CA LEU A 159 7.25 3.07 -8.78
C LEU A 159 7.26 3.19 -10.31
N THR A 160 7.72 4.32 -10.86
CA THR A 160 7.72 4.54 -12.32
C THR A 160 8.67 3.62 -13.05
N LYS A 161 9.81 3.25 -12.44
CA LYS A 161 10.74 2.27 -13.01
C LYS A 161 10.16 0.84 -13.09
N ARG A 162 9.14 0.52 -12.28
CA ARG A 162 8.57 -0.83 -12.15
C ARG A 162 7.25 -1.02 -12.88
N MET A 163 6.39 -0.01 -12.93
CA MET A 163 5.19 -0.04 -13.78
C MET A 163 5.56 -0.20 -15.27
N SER A 164 6.70 0.34 -15.71
CA SER A 164 7.24 0.10 -17.05
C SER A 164 7.65 -1.35 -17.29
N THR A 165 8.10 -2.08 -16.26
CA THR A 165 8.48 -3.50 -16.36
C THR A 165 7.24 -4.39 -16.44
N ILE A 166 6.21 -4.12 -15.63
CA ILE A 166 4.94 -4.88 -15.67
C ILE A 166 4.19 -4.63 -16.98
N SER A 167 4.17 -3.39 -17.49
CA SER A 167 3.59 -3.07 -18.81
C SER A 167 4.33 -3.76 -19.98
N SER A 168 5.59 -4.17 -19.80
CA SER A 168 6.38 -4.87 -20.84
C SER A 168 6.16 -6.38 -20.86
N LEU A 169 5.51 -6.95 -19.84
CA LEU A 169 5.15 -8.37 -19.75
C LEU A 169 3.72 -8.67 -20.24
N THR A 170 2.92 -7.62 -20.48
CA THR A 170 1.54 -7.71 -21.00
C THR A 170 1.40 -7.23 -22.45
N SER A 171 2.52 -7.04 -23.16
CA SER A 171 2.58 -6.67 -24.60
C SER A 171 3.00 -7.85 -25.48
#